data_AF-A0ABD7CSL8-F1
#
_entry.id   AF-A0ABD7CSL8-F1
#
_cell.length_a   1.000
_cell.length_b   1.000
_cell.length_c   1.000
_cell.angle_alpha   90.00
_cell.angle_beta   90.00
_cell.angle_gamma   90.00
#
_symmetry.space_group_name_H-M   'P 1'
#
loop_
_entity.id
_entity.type
_entity.pdbx_description
1 polymer ?
#
loop_
_entity_poly.entity_id
_entity_poly.type
_entity_poly.pdbx_seq_one_letter_code
_entity_poly.pdbx_strand_id
1 'polypeptide(L)' 'MSTGTSTGGGADDDGTYCVPAGPGAPAAPPGPGGAAGGPPYAECVLCREPTEYPESTPGATLCPVCAWQEAGRSACSG' A
#
# COMPACT_ATOMS: atom_id res chain seq x y z
N MET A 1 10.41 2.82 -40.33
CA MET A 1 11.61 2.27 -39.65
C MET A 1 12.45 3.43 -39.16
N SER A 2 12.34 3.78 -37.88
CA SER A 2 13.18 4.80 -37.26
C SER A 2 13.66 4.24 -35.93
N THR A 3 14.76 3.51 -35.99
CA THR A 3 15.57 3.11 -34.84
C THR A 3 16.34 4.34 -34.35
N GLY A 4 15.93 4.89 -33.21
CA GLY A 4 16.73 5.84 -32.44
C GLY A 4 17.36 5.10 -31.26
N THR A 5 18.57 4.59 -31.45
CA THR A 5 19.43 4.15 -30.34
C THR A 5 19.98 5.40 -29.66
N SER A 6 19.45 5.71 -28.47
CA SER A 6 20.06 6.69 -27.57
C SER A 6 20.80 5.95 -26.47
N THR A 7 22.10 5.72 -26.68
CA THR A 7 23.05 5.42 -25.61
C THR A 7 23.44 6.74 -24.96
N GLY A 8 22.77 7.11 -23.87
CA GLY A 8 23.23 8.14 -22.93
C GLY A 8 23.48 7.46 -21.58
N GLY A 9 24.74 7.33 -21.21
CA GLY A 9 25.14 6.69 -19.95
C GLY A 9 25.38 7.71 -18.84
N GLY A 10 24.71 7.49 -17.69
CA GLY A 10 25.15 7.80 -16.31
C GLY A 10 25.25 9.28 -15.92
N ALA A 11 24.62 9.78 -14.86
CA ALA A 11 23.99 9.14 -13.71
C ALA A 11 22.81 10.01 -13.25
N ASP A 12 21.60 9.58 -13.57
CA ASP A 12 20.45 9.98 -12.77
C ASP A 12 20.58 9.21 -11.45
N ASP A 13 20.70 9.93 -10.35
CA ASP A 13 20.60 9.41 -8.98
C ASP A 13 19.16 8.90 -8.75
N ASP A 14 18.79 7.83 -9.43
CA ASP A 14 17.51 7.11 -9.26
C ASP A 14 17.66 6.03 -8.17
N GLY A 15 18.58 6.24 -7.22
CA GLY A 15 18.79 5.35 -6.08
C GLY A 15 18.10 5.83 -4.81
N THR A 16 17.75 7.13 -4.75
CA THR A 16 17.35 7.80 -3.50
C THR A 16 15.83 7.88 -3.31
N TYR A 17 15.03 7.71 -4.37
CA TYR A 17 13.59 7.97 -4.29
C TYR A 17 12.84 7.02 -3.34
N CYS A 18 13.35 5.80 -3.12
CA CYS A 18 12.81 4.84 -2.15
C CYS A 18 13.90 3.98 -1.48
N VAL A 19 14.92 4.57 -0.84
CA VAL A 19 15.87 3.75 -0.05
C VAL A 19 15.11 3.10 1.14
N PRO A 20 14.94 1.75 1.17
CA PRO A 20 14.40 1.10 2.35
C PRO A 20 15.40 1.28 3.50
N ALA A 21 14.88 1.44 4.71
CA ALA A 21 15.71 1.66 5.88
C ALA A 21 16.79 0.56 6.00
N GLY A 22 18.05 0.96 6.09
CA GLY A 22 19.19 0.03 6.09
C GLY A 22 19.19 -0.91 7.30
N PRO A 23 20.11 -1.91 7.35
CA PRO A 23 20.12 -3.00 8.34
C PRO A 23 20.23 -2.59 9.83
N GLY A 24 20.34 -1.30 10.13
CA GLY A 24 20.41 -0.75 11.49
C GLY A 24 19.24 0.17 11.87
N ALA A 25 18.18 0.23 11.06
CA ALA A 25 16.99 1.02 11.38
C ALA A 25 16.26 0.41 12.59
N PRO A 26 15.72 1.25 13.50
CA PRO A 26 14.86 0.74 14.57
C PRO A 26 13.67 0.01 13.94
N ALA A 27 13.27 -1.10 14.55
CA ALA A 27 12.08 -1.83 14.12
C ALA A 27 10.91 -0.84 14.06
N ALA A 28 10.27 -0.75 12.88
CA ALA A 28 9.07 0.05 12.73
C ALA A 28 8.07 -0.37 13.82
N PRO A 29 7.38 0.59 14.48
CA PRO A 29 6.33 0.23 15.40
C PRO A 29 5.34 -0.69 14.67
N PRO A 30 4.74 -1.67 15.39
CA PRO A 30 3.73 -2.53 14.79
C PRO A 30 2.72 -1.64 14.04
N GLY A 31 2.53 -1.94 12.76
CA GLY A 31 1.55 -1.24 11.94
C GLY A 31 0.15 -1.34 12.56
N PRO A 32 -0.84 -0.59 12.06
CA PRO A 32 -2.18 -0.53 12.66
C PRO A 32 -2.87 -1.89 12.90
N GLY A 33 -2.40 -2.98 12.29
CA GLY A 33 -2.84 -4.35 12.59
C GLY A 33 -2.22 -5.03 13.84
N GLY A 34 -1.38 -4.34 14.60
CA GLY A 34 -0.66 -4.90 15.76
C GLY A 34 -1.25 -4.55 17.13
N ALA A 35 -2.51 -4.14 17.21
CA ALA A 35 -3.14 -3.85 18.49
C ALA A 35 -3.55 -5.14 19.21
N ALA A 36 -2.65 -5.66 20.04
CA ALA A 36 -2.97 -6.62 21.09
C ALA A 36 -3.91 -5.97 22.14
N GLY A 37 -5.19 -5.76 21.81
CA GLY A 37 -6.17 -5.21 22.74
C GLY A 37 -7.39 -4.48 22.15
N GLY A 38 -7.52 -4.34 20.83
CA GLY A 38 -8.73 -3.78 20.21
C GLY A 38 -9.86 -4.81 20.06
N PRO A 39 -11.14 -4.39 19.88
CA PRO A 39 -12.19 -5.28 19.36
C PRO A 39 -11.70 -5.96 18.08
N PRO A 40 -12.21 -7.15 17.73
CA PRO A 40 -11.85 -7.76 16.45
C PRO A 40 -12.10 -6.75 15.33
N TYR A 41 -11.07 -6.52 14.51
CA TYR A 41 -11.18 -5.70 13.31
C TYR A 41 -11.91 -6.49 12.24
N ALA A 42 -12.77 -5.83 11.46
CA ALA A 42 -13.46 -6.47 10.34
C ALA A 42 -12.46 -6.99 9.31
N GLU A 43 -12.70 -8.16 8.74
CA GLU A 43 -11.88 -8.69 7.63
C GLU A 43 -12.28 -8.05 6.29
N CYS A 44 -11.29 -7.66 5.48
CA CYS A 44 -11.52 -7.20 4.11
C CYS A 44 -12.05 -8.34 3.23
N VAL A 45 -13.14 -8.11 2.49
CA VAL A 45 -13.76 -9.14 1.63
C VAL A 45 -12.92 -9.52 0.40
N LEU A 46 -11.92 -8.70 0.03
CA LEU A 46 -11.06 -8.94 -1.13
C LEU A 46 -9.74 -9.64 -0.76
N CYS A 47 -9.06 -9.16 0.28
CA CYS A 47 -7.73 -9.66 0.66
C CYS A 47 -7.68 -10.41 1.99
N ARG A 48 -8.79 -10.43 2.77
CA ARG A 48 -8.88 -11.05 4.11
C ARG A 48 -7.94 -10.46 5.16
N GLU A 49 -7.31 -9.32 4.89
CA GLU A 49 -6.54 -8.60 5.90
C GLU A 49 -7.48 -7.82 6.84
N PRO A 50 -7.09 -7.63 8.10
CA PRO A 50 -7.86 -6.81 9.04
C PRO A 50 -7.95 -5.36 8.56
N THR A 51 -9.13 -4.79 8.65
CA THR A 51 -9.39 -3.38 8.36
C THR A 51 -9.03 -2.48 9.54
N GLU A 52 -9.12 -1.16 9.38
CA GLU A 52 -9.00 -0.21 10.49
C GLU A 52 -10.28 -0.12 11.35
N TYR A 53 -11.38 -0.72 10.89
CA TYR A 53 -12.69 -0.63 11.52
C TYR A 53 -12.98 -1.86 12.38
N PRO A 54 -13.56 -1.70 13.58
CA PRO A 54 -14.02 -2.83 14.37
C PRO A 54 -15.19 -3.55 13.66
N GLU A 55 -15.37 -4.85 13.90
CA GLU A 55 -16.49 -5.67 13.42
C GLU A 55 -17.87 -5.06 13.75
N SER A 56 -17.95 -4.24 14.80
CA SER A 56 -19.16 -3.52 15.19
C SER A 56 -19.56 -2.38 14.24
N THR A 57 -18.69 -1.98 13.31
CA THR A 57 -18.95 -0.90 12.34
C THR A 57 -19.73 -1.43 11.14
N PRO A 58 -21.01 -1.06 10.97
CA PRO A 58 -21.81 -1.54 9.85
C PRO A 58 -21.32 -0.94 8.52
N GLY A 59 -21.16 -1.79 7.50
CA GLY A 59 -20.88 -1.36 6.12
C GLY A 59 -19.41 -1.19 5.74
N ALA A 60 -18.46 -1.45 6.64
CA ALA A 60 -17.03 -1.42 6.33
C ALA A 60 -16.55 -2.80 5.87
N THR A 61 -16.52 -3.05 4.54
CA THR A 61 -16.09 -4.35 3.98
C THR A 61 -14.71 -4.33 3.32
N LEU A 62 -14.13 -3.14 3.10
CA LEU A 62 -12.85 -2.98 2.40
C LEU A 62 -11.80 -2.36 3.32
N CYS A 63 -10.58 -2.91 3.28
CA CYS A 63 -9.42 -2.25 3.88
C CYS A 63 -9.07 -0.96 3.10
N PRO A 64 -8.32 -0.03 3.71
CA PRO A 64 -7.96 1.25 3.08
C PRO A 64 -7.28 1.09 1.72
N VAL A 65 -6.48 0.02 1.57
CA VAL A 65 -5.81 -0.33 0.32
C VAL A 65 -6.82 -0.65 -0.77
N CYS A 66 -7.68 -1.62 -0.52
CA CYS A 66 -8.70 -2.03 -1.48
C CYS A 66 -9.68 -0.90 -1.82
N ALA A 67 -10.05 -0.08 -0.84
CA ALA A 67 -10.95 1.06 -1.07
C ALA A 67 -10.36 2.08 -2.07
N TRP A 68 -9.07 2.43 -1.95
CA TRP A 68 -8.42 3.32 -2.93
C TRP A 68 -8.34 2.67 -4.32
N GLN A 69 -8.03 1.37 -4.37
CA GLN A 69 -7.88 0.67 -5.65
C GLN A 69 -9.19 0.60 -6.44
N GLU A 70 -10.31 0.35 -5.76
CA GLU A 70 -11.64 0.39 -6.39
C GLU A 70 -12.01 1.80 -6.88
N ALA A 71 -11.68 2.84 -6.11
CA ALA A 71 -11.88 4.23 -6.50
C ALA A 71 -11.05 4.61 -7.75
N GLY A 72 -9.78 4.20 -7.81
CA GLY A 72 -8.91 4.43 -8.96
C GLY A 72 -9.38 3.70 -10.22
N ARG A 73 -9.84 2.45 -10.08
CA ARG A 73 -10.45 1.70 -11.19
C ARG A 73 -11.68 2.40 -11.74
N SER A 74 -12.55 2.87 -10.86
CA SER A 74 -13.77 3.59 -11.24
C SER A 74 -13.48 4.94 -11.91
N ALA A 75 -12.41 5.62 -11.49
CA ALA A 75 -12.02 6.90 -12.08
C ALA A 75 -11.46 6.75 -13.51
N CYS A 76 -10.91 5.59 -13.86
CA CYS A 76 -10.20 5.35 -15.12
C CYS A 76 -10.97 4.44 -16.10
N SER A 77 -12.22 4.08 -15.82
CA SER A 77 -13.05 3.20 -16.65
C SER A 77 -13.99 3.95 -17.62
N GLY A 78 -13.75 5.25 -17.84
CA GLY A 78 -14.50 6.12 -18.75
C GLY A 78 -14.20 5.93 -20.23
#